data_AF-A0A5R9QND8-F1
#
_entry.id   AF-A0A5R9QND8-F1
#
_cell.length_a   1.000
_cell.length_b   1.000
_cell.length_c   1.000
_cell.angle_alpha   90.00
_cell.angle_beta   90.00
_cell.angle_gamma   90.00
#
_symmetry.space_group_name_H-M   'P 1'
#
loop_
_entity.id
_entity.type
_entity.pdbx_description
1 polymer ?
#
loop_
_entity_poly.entity_id
_entity_poly.type
_entity_poly.pdbx_seq_one_letter_code
_entity_poly.pdbx_strand_id
1 'polypeptide(L)'
;MTTHKTKMHTVRTSAIADALLVSLRTAVDLSREPVPALTVPTAPEQYAEVKAGLHRMAEQFVDPARAETRRTSVDDVAREFIDVLAQAGRKGLPFEHLGSALEYDDQLAAYRSRQDQYARSSNSRAQANADEVQFWVEDLLAVLRVRHVLGVEAVADAAEAGNKLLASSALDLVAREKLNSSGAQGLPILAAGRGLMLLRDAGAEAGALELADLEVLVALAGLELFPAALPGYGLGMDALSFTLDTSQVRVDARGAVLYREAQTAQGRSVLPHSVIAGVSKQAVKELQAGVDSRLDNVPHNFAEAGIGDSTLEQSRRYVQGNGGLNMLEFSKRMG
;
A
#
# COMPACT_ATOMS: atom_id res chain seq x y z
N MET A 1 1.71 27.51 8.58
CA MET A 1 1.56 26.05 8.44
C MET A 1 2.95 25.43 8.39
N THR A 2 3.42 24.90 9.50
CA THR A 2 4.66 24.14 9.59
C THR A 2 4.41 22.75 9.01
N THR A 3 4.90 22.49 7.81
CA THR A 3 5.04 21.13 7.29
C THR A 3 6.00 20.39 8.20
N HIS A 4 5.48 19.61 9.16
CA HIS A 4 6.27 18.61 9.85
C HIS A 4 6.72 17.60 8.79
N LYS A 5 7.93 17.78 8.24
CA LYS A 5 8.63 16.74 7.51
C LYS A 5 8.89 15.62 8.51
N THR A 6 8.01 14.63 8.55
CA THR A 6 8.24 13.39 9.29
C THR A 6 9.53 12.79 8.78
N LYS A 7 10.56 12.74 9.62
CA LYS A 7 11.86 12.19 9.26
C LYS A 7 11.68 10.68 9.08
N MET A 8 11.62 10.23 7.83
CA MET A 8 11.49 8.82 7.50
C MET A 8 12.77 8.08 7.91
N HIS A 9 12.60 6.84 8.37
CA HIS A 9 13.70 5.95 8.70
C HIS A 9 13.86 4.94 7.58
N THR A 10 14.79 5.22 6.68
CA THR A 10 15.18 4.32 5.60
C THR A 10 16.13 3.24 6.14
N VAL A 11 15.83 1.98 5.80
CA VAL A 11 16.71 0.84 6.05
C VAL A 11 17.70 0.72 4.89
N ARG A 12 17.24 0.98 3.67
CA ARG A 12 18.04 1.02 2.45
C ARG A 12 18.13 2.45 1.94
N THR A 13 19.34 2.91 1.65
CA THR A 13 19.61 4.24 1.09
C THR A 13 20.11 4.11 -0.34
N SER A 14 19.69 5.03 -1.22
CA SER A 14 20.21 5.14 -2.58
C SER A 14 20.26 6.61 -2.99
N ALA A 15 21.45 7.08 -3.39
CA ALA A 15 21.63 8.44 -3.88
C ALA A 15 20.89 8.68 -5.20
N ILE A 16 20.80 7.66 -6.05
CA ILE A 16 20.02 7.71 -7.30
C ILE A 16 18.53 7.84 -6.99
N ALA A 17 18.02 7.05 -6.03
CA ALA A 17 16.62 7.15 -5.60
C ALA A 17 16.30 8.53 -5.01
N ASP A 18 17.20 9.09 -4.18
CA ASP A 18 17.02 10.43 -3.60
C ASP A 18 16.99 11.52 -4.68
N ALA A 19 17.87 11.43 -5.68
CA ALA A 19 17.91 12.37 -6.82
C ALA A 19 16.65 12.24 -7.68
N LEU A 20 16.23 11.02 -8.01
CA LEU A 20 15.00 10.76 -8.75
C LEU A 20 13.76 11.22 -7.99
N LEU A 21 13.74 11.11 -6.66
CA LEU A 21 12.63 11.59 -5.83
C LEU A 21 12.49 13.11 -5.92
N VAL A 22 13.60 13.85 -6.00
CA VAL A 22 13.56 15.30 -6.23
C VAL A 22 12.92 15.61 -7.58
N SER A 23 13.32 14.91 -8.64
CA SER A 23 12.70 15.06 -9.96
C SER A 23 11.22 14.68 -9.96
N LEU A 24 10.85 13.57 -9.30
CA LEU A 24 9.47 13.09 -9.19
C LEU A 24 8.55 14.13 -8.55
N ARG A 25 9.00 14.82 -7.49
CA ARG A 25 8.24 15.89 -6.83
C ARG A 25 7.93 17.09 -7.73
N THR A 26 8.67 17.26 -8.83
CA THR A 26 8.37 18.31 -9.82
C THR A 26 7.34 17.87 -10.86
N ALA A 27 7.18 16.55 -11.03
CA ALA A 27 6.29 15.95 -12.01
C ALA A 27 4.94 15.52 -11.42
N VAL A 28 4.94 15.03 -10.17
CA VAL A 28 3.77 14.48 -9.47
C VAL A 28 3.58 15.20 -8.14
N ASP A 29 2.34 15.57 -7.82
CA ASP A 29 2.01 16.15 -6.52
C ASP A 29 2.05 15.08 -5.41
N LEU A 30 3.17 15.01 -4.71
CA LEU A 30 3.33 14.11 -3.57
C LEU A 30 2.72 14.66 -2.26
N SER A 31 1.98 15.77 -2.30
CA SER A 31 1.39 16.36 -1.10
C SER A 31 0.20 15.55 -0.58
N ARG A 32 0.16 15.38 0.74
CA ARG A 32 -0.94 14.72 1.44
C ARG A 32 -2.14 15.64 1.54
N GLU A 33 -3.33 15.04 1.54
CA GLU A 33 -4.53 15.77 1.91
C GLU A 33 -4.43 16.26 3.36
N PRO A 34 -4.68 17.56 3.63
CA PRO A 34 -4.56 18.12 4.97
C PRO A 34 -5.57 17.46 5.90
N VAL A 35 -5.09 17.02 7.06
CA VAL A 35 -5.94 16.45 8.10
C VAL A 35 -6.93 17.51 8.59
N PRO A 36 -8.25 17.25 8.57
CA PRO A 36 -9.22 18.18 9.09
C PRO A 36 -9.05 18.36 10.61
N ALA A 37 -9.18 19.59 11.09
CA ALA A 37 -9.28 19.88 12.51
C ALA A 37 -10.63 19.37 13.02
N LEU A 38 -10.63 18.19 13.65
CA LEU A 38 -11.82 17.57 14.22
C LEU A 38 -11.70 17.55 15.74
N THR A 39 -12.69 18.16 16.41
CA THR A 39 -12.81 18.10 17.87
C THR A 39 -13.84 17.04 18.22
N VAL A 40 -13.45 16.06 19.04
CA VAL A 40 -14.38 15.06 19.56
C VAL A 40 -15.40 15.78 20.44
N PRO A 41 -16.72 15.66 20.19
CA PRO A 41 -17.72 16.26 21.05
C PRO A 41 -17.63 15.65 22.45
N THR A 42 -17.90 16.46 23.48
CA THR A 42 -17.89 15.99 24.87
C THR A 42 -19.27 15.50 25.25
N ALA A 43 -19.36 14.30 25.83
CA ALA A 43 -20.63 13.75 26.26
C ALA A 43 -21.24 14.63 27.38
N PRO A 44 -22.53 15.00 27.29
CA PRO A 44 -23.19 15.76 28.33
C PRO A 44 -23.44 14.90 29.57
N GLU A 45 -23.70 15.56 30.69
CA GLU A 45 -24.10 14.90 31.93
C GLU A 45 -25.35 14.01 31.71
N GLN A 46 -25.40 12.85 32.37
CA GLN A 46 -26.48 11.86 32.25
C GLN A 46 -26.74 11.31 30.83
N TYR A 47 -25.87 11.55 29.84
CA TYR A 47 -26.00 11.00 28.48
C TYR A 47 -26.28 9.49 28.46
N ALA A 48 -25.52 8.71 29.25
CA ALA A 48 -25.70 7.26 29.34
C ALA A 48 -27.09 6.86 29.86
N GLU A 49 -27.65 7.62 30.81
CA GLU A 49 -28.97 7.38 31.39
C GLU A 49 -30.08 7.73 30.40
N VAL A 50 -29.94 8.84 29.68
CA VAL A 50 -30.84 9.21 28.57
C VAL A 50 -30.84 8.12 27.50
N LYS A 51 -29.67 7.66 27.04
CA LYS A 51 -29.58 6.60 26.01
C LYS A 51 -30.15 5.28 26.48
N ALA A 52 -29.90 4.89 27.73
CA ALA A 52 -30.49 3.69 28.32
C ALA A 52 -32.03 3.80 28.40
N GLY A 53 -32.55 4.97 28.76
CA GLY A 53 -33.99 5.24 28.76
C GLY A 53 -34.60 5.17 27.36
N LEU A 54 -33.97 5.79 26.36
CA LEU A 54 -34.40 5.72 24.95
C LEU A 54 -34.35 4.27 24.41
N HIS A 55 -33.33 3.50 24.77
CA HIS A 55 -33.23 2.10 24.37
C HIS A 55 -34.35 1.24 24.98
N ARG A 56 -34.62 1.41 26.29
CA ARG A 56 -35.76 0.75 26.96
C ARG A 56 -37.10 1.14 26.34
N MET A 57 -37.25 2.37 25.86
CA MET A 57 -38.45 2.77 25.10
C MET A 57 -38.50 2.02 23.76
N ALA A 58 -37.41 2.03 22.99
CA ALA A 58 -37.36 1.37 21.69
C ALA A 58 -37.66 -0.13 21.77
N GLU A 59 -37.08 -0.86 22.72
CA GLU A 59 -37.33 -2.30 22.93
C GLU A 59 -38.82 -2.63 23.16
N GLN A 60 -39.56 -1.74 23.84
CA GLN A 60 -40.99 -1.94 24.10
C GLN A 60 -41.90 -1.63 22.90
N PHE A 61 -41.40 -0.85 21.93
CA PHE A 61 -42.13 -0.47 20.73
C PHE A 61 -41.82 -1.38 19.53
N VAL A 62 -40.70 -2.10 19.53
CA VAL A 62 -40.33 -3.06 18.48
C VAL A 62 -40.99 -4.44 18.69
N ASP A 63 -42.07 -4.52 19.48
CA ASP A 63 -42.86 -5.76 19.63
C ASP A 63 -43.68 -6.04 18.35
N PRO A 64 -43.37 -7.11 17.59
CA PRO A 64 -44.06 -7.44 16.34
C PRO A 64 -45.56 -7.71 16.51
N ALA A 65 -46.03 -8.04 17.72
CA ALA A 65 -47.45 -8.24 18.01
C ALA A 65 -48.28 -6.94 17.96
N ARG A 66 -47.65 -5.76 18.04
CA ARG A 66 -48.33 -4.45 17.98
C ARG A 66 -48.31 -3.80 16.60
N ALA A 67 -47.52 -4.32 15.66
CA ALA A 67 -47.33 -3.72 14.34
C ALA A 67 -48.53 -3.91 13.37
N GLU A 68 -49.48 -4.79 13.70
CA GLU A 68 -50.60 -5.16 12.82
C GLU A 68 -51.85 -4.24 12.94
N THR A 69 -51.91 -3.36 13.93
CA THR A 69 -53.03 -2.42 14.05
C THR A 69 -52.83 -1.22 13.12
N ARG A 70 -53.59 -1.17 12.01
CA ARG A 70 -53.62 0.00 11.11
C ARG A 70 -54.10 1.23 11.88
N ARG A 71 -53.17 2.17 12.10
CA ARG A 71 -53.43 3.51 12.63
C ARG A 71 -54.23 4.32 11.61
N THR A 72 -55.41 4.78 11.97
CA THR A 72 -56.37 5.40 11.03
C THR A 72 -56.62 6.89 11.26
N SER A 73 -56.17 7.49 12.38
CA SER A 73 -56.36 8.91 12.68
C SER A 73 -55.12 9.57 13.33
N VAL A 74 -55.00 10.89 13.16
CA VAL A 74 -53.94 11.71 13.78
C VAL A 74 -54.07 11.71 15.31
N ASP A 75 -55.29 11.69 15.83
CA ASP A 75 -55.56 11.70 17.28
C ASP A 75 -55.13 10.40 17.96
N ASP A 76 -55.27 9.26 17.28
CA ASP A 76 -54.80 7.97 17.79
C ASP A 76 -53.28 7.93 17.88
N VAL A 77 -52.60 8.47 16.87
CA VAL A 77 -51.13 8.62 16.87
C VAL A 77 -50.68 9.55 17.99
N ALA A 78 -51.38 10.67 18.20
CA ALA A 78 -51.06 11.63 19.26
C ALA A 78 -51.26 11.03 20.66
N ARG A 79 -52.36 10.30 20.88
CA ARG A 79 -52.64 9.63 22.16
C ARG A 79 -51.60 8.55 22.47
N GLU A 80 -51.27 7.72 21.47
CA GLU A 80 -50.24 6.69 21.60
C GLU A 80 -48.88 7.32 21.92
N PHE A 81 -48.50 8.39 21.22
CA PHE A 81 -47.25 9.14 21.48
C PHE A 81 -47.19 9.72 22.89
N ILE A 82 -48.28 10.30 23.39
CA ILE A 82 -48.36 10.82 24.76
C ILE A 82 -48.19 9.70 25.78
N ASP A 83 -48.83 8.55 25.57
CA ASP A 83 -48.72 7.39 26.45
C ASP A 83 -47.27 6.87 26.50
N VAL A 84 -46.55 6.89 25.37
CA VAL A 84 -45.12 6.54 25.29
C VAL A 84 -44.29 7.45 26.19
N LEU A 85 -44.46 8.76 26.05
CA LEU A 85 -43.70 9.76 26.80
C LEU A 85 -44.02 9.67 28.30
N ALA A 86 -45.29 9.51 28.66
CA ALA A 86 -45.71 9.35 30.04
C ALA A 86 -45.10 8.10 30.70
N GLN A 87 -45.04 6.97 29.98
CA GLN A 87 -44.40 5.75 30.47
C GLN A 87 -42.89 5.90 30.61
N ALA A 88 -42.23 6.58 29.66
CA ALA A 88 -40.81 6.87 29.73
C ALA A 88 -40.45 7.73 30.95
N GLY A 89 -41.25 8.75 31.25
CA GLY A 89 -41.09 9.58 32.45
C GLY A 89 -41.24 8.78 33.74
N ARG A 90 -42.23 7.88 33.83
CA ARG A 90 -42.42 7.00 35.00
C ARG A 90 -41.25 6.04 35.24
N LYS A 91 -40.48 5.72 34.19
CA LYS A 91 -39.30 4.85 34.25
C LYS A 91 -38.00 5.62 34.48
N GLY A 92 -38.08 6.91 34.80
CA GLY A 92 -36.93 7.73 35.14
C GLY A 92 -36.10 8.15 33.93
N LEU A 93 -36.70 8.34 32.75
CA LEU A 93 -36.01 9.05 31.66
C LEU A 93 -35.83 10.53 32.06
N PRO A 94 -34.59 11.05 32.12
CA PRO A 94 -34.35 12.44 32.48
C PRO A 94 -34.58 13.33 31.25
N PHE A 95 -35.84 13.73 31.02
CA PHE A 95 -36.25 14.53 29.86
C PHE A 95 -35.53 15.87 29.75
N GLU A 96 -35.11 16.44 30.88
CA GLU A 96 -34.33 17.69 30.93
C GLU A 96 -32.96 17.59 30.23
N HIS A 97 -32.38 16.39 30.17
CA HIS A 97 -31.11 16.12 29.50
C HIS A 97 -31.27 15.55 28.08
N LEU A 98 -32.51 15.32 27.63
CA LEU A 98 -32.80 14.74 26.32
C LEU A 98 -32.30 15.63 25.18
N GLY A 99 -32.52 16.94 25.26
CA GLY A 99 -32.06 17.90 24.24
C GLY A 99 -30.54 17.85 24.04
N SER A 100 -29.78 17.98 25.13
CA SER A 100 -28.32 17.90 25.08
C SER A 100 -27.80 16.55 24.58
N ALA A 101 -28.48 15.45 24.90
CA ALA A 101 -28.09 14.11 24.43
C ALA A 101 -28.29 13.95 22.91
N LEU A 102 -29.39 14.49 22.36
CA LEU A 102 -29.64 14.48 20.92
C LEU A 102 -28.67 15.40 20.17
N GLU A 103 -28.40 16.60 20.69
CA GLU A 103 -27.39 17.50 20.11
C GLU A 103 -26.01 16.85 20.10
N TYR A 104 -25.65 16.12 21.16
CA TYR A 104 -24.41 15.35 21.20
C TYR A 104 -24.37 14.22 20.15
N ASP A 105 -25.47 13.48 19.97
CA ASP A 105 -25.58 12.45 18.93
C ASP A 105 -25.39 13.06 17.52
N ASP A 106 -26.01 14.20 17.24
CA ASP A 106 -25.87 14.91 15.96
C ASP A 106 -24.43 15.41 15.74
N GLN A 107 -23.80 15.98 16.77
CA GLN A 107 -22.40 16.39 16.72
C GLN A 107 -21.46 15.20 16.50
N LEU A 108 -21.72 14.06 17.14
CA LEU A 108 -20.94 12.83 16.98
C LEU A 108 -21.12 12.22 15.60
N ALA A 109 -22.34 12.24 15.04
CA ALA A 109 -22.62 11.80 13.68
C ALA A 109 -21.90 12.69 12.65
N ALA A 110 -21.95 14.00 12.82
CA ALA A 110 -21.22 14.95 11.96
C ALA A 110 -19.70 14.77 12.07
N TYR A 111 -19.18 14.55 13.28
CA TYR A 111 -17.77 14.24 13.52
C TYR A 111 -17.33 12.99 12.74
N ARG A 112 -18.06 11.86 12.89
CA ARG A 112 -17.75 10.60 12.19
C ARG A 112 -17.88 10.73 10.68
N SER A 113 -18.92 11.41 10.19
CA SER A 113 -19.10 11.65 8.77
C SER A 113 -17.93 12.40 8.15
N ARG A 114 -17.35 13.39 8.86
CA ARG A 114 -16.13 14.07 8.41
C ARG A 114 -14.89 13.18 8.44
N GLN A 115 -14.76 12.28 9.42
CA GLN A 115 -13.69 11.29 9.44
C GLN A 115 -13.78 10.35 8.23
N ASP A 116 -14.96 9.81 7.96
CA ASP A 116 -15.21 8.92 6.82
C ASP A 116 -14.95 9.63 5.49
N GLN A 117 -15.39 10.89 5.38
CA GLN A 117 -15.17 11.70 4.18
C GLN A 117 -13.68 11.89 3.92
N TYR A 118 -12.91 12.30 4.94
CA TYR A 118 -11.45 12.42 4.82
C TYR A 118 -10.79 11.09 4.46
N ALA A 119 -11.20 9.99 5.10
CA ALA A 119 -10.60 8.69 4.83
C ALA A 119 -10.80 8.27 3.37
N ARG A 120 -12.01 8.48 2.82
CA ARG A 120 -12.32 8.17 1.42
C ARG A 120 -11.62 9.11 0.45
N SER A 121 -11.68 10.43 0.67
CA SER A 121 -11.05 11.42 -0.22
C SER A 121 -9.53 11.24 -0.23
N SER A 122 -8.92 11.10 0.94
CA SER A 122 -7.48 10.98 1.05
C SER A 122 -6.98 9.64 0.49
N ASN A 123 -7.72 8.53 0.65
CA ASN A 123 -7.36 7.25 0.04
C ASN A 123 -7.46 7.32 -1.49
N SER A 124 -8.56 7.88 -2.01
CA SER A 124 -8.75 8.06 -3.46
C SER A 124 -7.67 8.94 -4.09
N ARG A 125 -7.29 10.04 -3.41
CA ARG A 125 -6.21 10.91 -3.87
C ARG A 125 -4.85 10.22 -3.81
N ALA A 126 -4.55 9.53 -2.71
CA ALA A 126 -3.31 8.79 -2.57
C ALA A 126 -3.15 7.71 -3.65
N GLN A 127 -4.23 6.99 -3.97
CA GLN A 127 -4.23 5.99 -5.04
C GLN A 127 -4.03 6.62 -6.42
N ALA A 128 -4.74 7.70 -6.74
CA ALA A 128 -4.59 8.40 -8.02
C ALA A 128 -3.14 8.90 -8.21
N ASN A 129 -2.55 9.48 -7.17
CA ASN A 129 -1.16 9.93 -7.23
C ASN A 129 -0.18 8.75 -7.26
N ALA A 130 -0.49 7.62 -6.61
CA ALA A 130 0.32 6.41 -6.71
C ALA A 130 0.33 5.84 -8.13
N ASP A 131 -0.81 5.90 -8.84
CA ASP A 131 -0.90 5.50 -10.25
C ASP A 131 -0.05 6.44 -11.14
N GLU A 132 -0.02 7.74 -10.86
CA GLU A 132 0.87 8.70 -11.54
C GLU A 132 2.35 8.40 -11.28
N VAL A 133 2.72 8.09 -10.03
CA VAL A 133 4.08 7.66 -9.68
C VAL A 133 4.45 6.36 -10.42
N GLN A 134 3.53 5.39 -10.46
CA GLN A 134 3.74 4.12 -11.18
C GLN A 134 4.00 4.37 -12.67
N PHE A 135 3.18 5.20 -13.31
CA PHE A 135 3.37 5.57 -14.71
C PHE A 135 4.71 6.27 -14.96
N TRP A 136 5.13 7.15 -14.06
CA TRP A 136 6.42 7.83 -14.15
C TRP A 136 7.60 6.85 -13.99
N VAL A 137 7.50 5.89 -13.07
CA VAL A 137 8.55 4.89 -12.83
C VAL A 137 8.62 3.82 -13.94
N GLU A 138 7.53 3.58 -14.67
CA GLU A 138 7.52 2.67 -15.83
C GLU A 138 8.51 3.09 -16.93
N ASP A 139 8.74 4.38 -17.11
CA ASP A 139 9.76 4.89 -18.05
C ASP A 139 11.18 4.50 -17.60
N LEU A 140 11.45 4.48 -16.29
CA LEU A 140 12.74 4.04 -15.73
C LEU A 140 12.88 2.51 -15.75
N LEU A 141 11.80 1.78 -15.50
CA LEU A 141 11.77 0.32 -15.68
C LEU A 141 12.05 -0.05 -17.14
N ALA A 142 11.56 0.73 -18.10
CA ALA A 142 11.87 0.53 -19.52
C ALA A 142 13.37 0.68 -19.80
N VAL A 143 14.07 1.62 -19.14
CA VAL A 143 15.54 1.74 -19.22
C VAL A 143 16.22 0.48 -18.71
N LEU A 144 15.81 -0.04 -17.55
CA LEU A 144 16.37 -1.29 -17.00
C LEU A 144 16.15 -2.50 -17.92
N ARG A 145 14.96 -2.63 -18.50
CA ARG A 145 14.64 -3.71 -19.45
C ARG A 145 15.47 -3.62 -20.72
N VAL A 146 15.63 -2.42 -21.28
CA VAL A 146 16.46 -2.20 -22.47
C VAL A 146 17.94 -2.44 -22.14
N ARG A 147 18.43 -1.97 -20.98
CA ARG A 147 19.80 -2.23 -20.49
C ARG A 147 20.09 -3.71 -20.36
N HIS A 148 19.15 -4.49 -19.82
CA HIS A 148 19.30 -5.94 -19.67
C HIS A 148 19.52 -6.64 -21.02
N VAL A 149 18.85 -6.18 -22.09
CA VAL A 149 18.92 -6.81 -23.41
C VAL A 149 20.05 -6.25 -24.29
N LEU A 150 20.23 -4.94 -24.32
CA LEU A 150 21.20 -4.27 -25.23
C LEU A 150 22.57 -4.05 -24.59
N GLY A 151 22.67 -4.13 -23.27
CA GLY A 151 23.88 -3.87 -22.50
C GLY A 151 23.97 -2.44 -21.98
N VAL A 152 24.89 -2.25 -21.02
CA VAL A 152 25.10 -0.97 -20.32
C VAL A 152 25.62 0.12 -21.24
N GLU A 153 26.57 -0.20 -22.13
CA GLU A 153 27.20 0.73 -23.06
C GLU A 153 26.16 1.39 -23.99
N ALA A 154 25.28 0.58 -24.59
CA ALA A 154 24.23 1.09 -25.48
C ALA A 154 23.29 2.10 -24.81
N VAL A 155 23.01 1.90 -23.52
CA VAL A 155 22.16 2.78 -22.73
C VAL A 155 22.91 4.04 -22.31
N ALA A 156 24.19 3.93 -21.96
CA ALA A 156 25.04 5.08 -21.64
C ALA A 156 25.21 6.00 -22.86
N ASP A 157 25.51 5.45 -24.04
CA ASP A 157 25.66 6.21 -25.28
C ASP A 157 24.34 6.92 -25.66
N ALA A 158 23.21 6.22 -25.55
CA ALA A 158 21.90 6.81 -25.81
C ALA A 158 21.53 7.92 -24.81
N ALA A 159 22.07 7.87 -23.58
CA ALA A 159 21.82 8.89 -22.57
C ALA A 159 22.51 10.23 -22.88
N GLU A 160 23.56 10.24 -23.70
CA GLU A 160 24.23 11.47 -24.16
C GLU A 160 23.36 12.28 -25.13
N ALA A 161 22.28 11.68 -25.66
CA ALA A 161 21.38 12.36 -26.57
C ALA A 161 20.67 13.57 -25.91
N GLY A 162 20.53 14.65 -26.68
CA GLY A 162 19.93 15.90 -26.19
C GLY A 162 18.43 15.82 -25.89
N ASN A 163 17.71 14.83 -26.41
CA ASN A 163 16.27 14.68 -26.20
C ASN A 163 15.80 13.20 -26.31
N LYS A 164 14.57 12.94 -25.84
CA LYS A 164 13.97 11.61 -25.82
C LYS A 164 13.88 10.93 -27.18
N LEU A 165 13.65 11.67 -28.28
CA LEU A 165 13.50 11.08 -29.61
C LEU A 165 14.83 10.58 -30.13
N LEU A 166 15.90 11.38 -29.95
CA LEU A 166 17.25 10.98 -30.31
C LEU A 166 17.74 9.80 -29.46
N ALA A 167 17.47 9.83 -28.15
CA ALA A 167 17.79 8.71 -27.26
C ALA A 167 17.08 7.42 -27.71
N SER A 168 15.77 7.50 -27.99
CA SER A 168 15.01 6.37 -28.51
C SER A 168 15.52 5.87 -29.87
N SER A 169 15.87 6.77 -30.80
CA SER A 169 16.43 6.38 -32.09
C SER A 169 17.78 5.69 -31.96
N ALA A 170 18.64 6.14 -31.06
CA ALA A 170 19.92 5.48 -30.77
C ALA A 170 19.70 4.06 -30.24
N LEU A 171 18.77 3.88 -29.29
CA LEU A 171 18.41 2.56 -28.77
C LEU A 171 17.78 1.66 -29.84
N ASP A 172 16.90 2.18 -30.70
CA ASP A 172 16.27 1.41 -31.79
C ASP A 172 17.30 0.92 -32.81
N LEU A 173 18.28 1.75 -33.16
CA LEU A 173 19.36 1.36 -34.07
C LEU A 173 20.17 0.20 -33.50
N VAL A 174 20.61 0.30 -32.24
CA VAL A 174 21.35 -0.78 -31.57
C VAL A 174 20.48 -2.03 -31.42
N ALA A 175 19.19 -1.89 -31.13
CA ALA A 175 18.27 -3.01 -31.03
C ALA A 175 18.14 -3.77 -32.35
N ARG A 176 18.01 -3.07 -33.48
CA ARG A 176 17.91 -3.68 -34.81
C ARG A 176 19.22 -4.32 -35.27
N GLU A 177 20.35 -3.84 -34.78
CA GLU A 177 21.66 -4.43 -35.06
C GLU A 177 21.88 -5.72 -34.25
N LYS A 178 21.53 -5.71 -32.96
CA LYS A 178 21.79 -6.83 -32.05
C LYS A 178 20.72 -7.93 -32.07
N LEU A 179 19.48 -7.59 -32.43
CA LEU A 179 18.33 -8.47 -32.32
C LEU A 179 17.68 -8.72 -33.68
N ASN A 180 16.90 -9.79 -33.77
CA ASN A 180 15.98 -9.99 -34.88
C ASN A 180 14.80 -9.00 -34.82
N SER A 181 14.04 -8.87 -35.91
CA SER A 181 12.92 -7.92 -36.01
C SER A 181 11.86 -8.09 -34.92
N SER A 182 11.59 -9.31 -34.48
CA SER A 182 10.65 -9.57 -33.38
C SER A 182 11.22 -9.18 -32.01
N GLY A 183 12.50 -9.44 -31.75
CA GLY A 183 13.18 -9.05 -30.52
C GLY A 183 13.28 -7.54 -30.37
N ALA A 184 13.57 -6.82 -31.46
CA ALA A 184 13.63 -5.36 -31.46
C ALA A 184 12.25 -4.71 -31.21
N GLN A 185 11.17 -5.26 -31.79
CA GLN A 185 9.80 -4.74 -31.59
C GLN A 185 9.26 -4.96 -30.17
N GLY A 186 9.78 -5.95 -29.43
CA GLY A 186 9.37 -6.24 -28.06
C GLY A 186 9.94 -5.27 -27.01
N LEU A 187 10.89 -4.42 -27.37
CA LEU A 187 11.55 -3.51 -26.43
C LEU A 187 10.77 -2.19 -26.25
N PRO A 188 10.64 -1.68 -25.02
CA PRO A 188 9.94 -0.41 -24.74
C PRO A 188 10.82 0.82 -25.06
N ILE A 189 11.29 0.95 -26.30
CA ILE A 189 12.31 1.94 -26.73
C ILE A 189 11.89 3.39 -26.50
N LEU A 190 10.61 3.72 -26.75
CA LEU A 190 10.10 5.08 -26.54
C LEU A 190 10.00 5.45 -25.07
N ALA A 191 9.60 4.50 -24.21
CA ALA A 191 9.56 4.69 -22.76
C ALA A 191 10.97 4.79 -22.19
N ALA A 192 11.88 3.93 -22.63
CA ALA A 192 13.29 4.01 -22.24
C ALA A 192 13.92 5.35 -22.61
N GLY A 193 13.67 5.88 -23.82
CA GLY A 193 14.16 7.21 -24.20
C GLY A 193 13.60 8.35 -23.34
N ARG A 194 12.36 8.24 -22.83
CA ARG A 194 11.84 9.18 -21.81
C ARG A 194 12.54 8.98 -20.47
N GLY A 195 12.70 7.73 -20.02
CA GLY A 195 13.40 7.39 -18.78
C GLY A 195 14.85 7.90 -18.75
N LEU A 196 15.55 7.88 -19.88
CA LEU A 196 16.89 8.48 -19.99
C LEU A 196 16.90 9.99 -19.77
N MET A 197 15.87 10.70 -20.21
CA MET A 197 15.73 12.12 -19.91
C MET A 197 15.47 12.35 -18.43
N LEU A 198 14.64 11.51 -17.80
CA LEU A 198 14.39 11.59 -16.35
C LEU A 198 15.67 11.37 -15.54
N LEU A 199 16.49 10.39 -15.93
CA LEU A 199 17.79 10.11 -15.30
C LEU A 199 18.76 11.28 -15.47
N ARG A 200 18.84 11.83 -16.69
CA ARG A 200 19.67 12.99 -16.98
C ARG A 200 19.25 14.22 -16.17
N ASP A 201 17.96 14.50 -16.10
CA ASP A 201 17.41 15.64 -15.36
C ASP A 201 17.63 15.46 -13.84
N ALA A 202 17.65 14.22 -13.35
CA ALA A 202 18.05 13.89 -11.97
C ALA A 202 19.58 13.89 -11.75
N GLY A 203 20.40 14.04 -12.79
CA GLY A 203 21.86 13.92 -12.71
C GLY A 203 22.35 12.51 -12.38
N ALA A 204 21.55 11.47 -12.70
CA ALA A 204 21.87 10.08 -12.46
C ALA A 204 22.43 9.40 -13.72
N GLU A 205 23.49 8.61 -13.55
CA GLU A 205 24.07 7.83 -14.64
C GLU A 205 23.17 6.65 -15.01
N ALA A 206 22.75 6.57 -16.28
CA ALA A 206 21.81 5.54 -16.73
C ALA A 206 22.38 4.11 -16.60
N GLY A 207 23.69 3.95 -16.71
CA GLY A 207 24.37 2.66 -16.54
C GLY A 207 24.43 2.18 -15.08
N ALA A 208 24.31 3.09 -14.12
CA ALA A 208 24.36 2.80 -12.68
C ALA A 208 22.98 2.51 -12.07
N LEU A 209 21.89 2.79 -12.79
CA LEU A 209 20.53 2.53 -12.31
C LEU A 209 20.31 1.03 -12.06
N GLU A 210 19.83 0.69 -10.87
CA GLU A 210 19.41 -0.66 -10.50
C GLU A 210 17.92 -0.72 -10.15
N LEU A 211 17.32 -1.91 -10.22
CA LEU A 211 15.94 -2.15 -9.76
C LEU A 211 15.77 -1.74 -8.28
N ALA A 212 16.82 -1.99 -7.49
CA ALA A 212 16.98 -1.55 -6.13
C ALA A 212 16.70 -0.07 -5.88
N ASP A 213 17.15 0.80 -6.79
CA ASP A 213 16.97 2.25 -6.67
C ASP A 213 15.50 2.60 -6.88
N LEU A 214 14.83 1.93 -7.82
CA LEU A 214 13.41 2.11 -8.09
C LEU A 214 12.55 1.60 -6.93
N GLU A 215 12.92 0.47 -6.30
CA GLU A 215 12.27 -0.05 -5.09
C GLU A 215 12.33 1.00 -3.95
N VAL A 216 13.49 1.62 -3.74
CA VAL A 216 13.66 2.69 -2.73
C VAL A 216 12.87 3.93 -3.12
N LEU A 217 12.90 4.35 -4.39
CA LEU A 217 12.17 5.51 -4.89
C LEU A 217 10.66 5.40 -4.62
N VAL A 218 10.03 4.29 -5.03
CA VAL A 218 8.58 4.13 -4.85
C VAL A 218 8.20 3.95 -3.38
N ALA A 219 9.08 3.36 -2.57
CA ALA A 219 8.88 3.30 -1.12
C ALA A 219 8.83 4.70 -0.50
N LEU A 220 9.77 5.58 -0.87
CA LEU A 220 9.81 6.95 -0.38
C LEU A 220 8.64 7.78 -0.89
N ALA A 221 8.34 7.71 -2.19
CA ALA A 221 7.21 8.40 -2.80
C ALA A 221 5.88 7.94 -2.19
N GLY A 222 5.67 6.63 -2.06
CA GLY A 222 4.50 6.06 -1.43
C GLY A 222 4.34 6.50 0.02
N LEU A 223 5.44 6.62 0.78
CA LEU A 223 5.38 7.14 2.14
C LEU A 223 5.02 8.63 2.18
N GLU A 224 5.39 9.42 1.18
CA GLU A 224 4.95 10.82 1.08
C GLU A 224 3.45 10.91 0.76
N LEU A 225 2.96 10.03 -0.09
CA LEU A 225 1.55 9.96 -0.49
C LEU A 225 0.62 9.38 0.57
N PHE A 226 1.11 8.45 1.40
CA PHE A 226 0.25 7.71 2.31
C PHE A 226 -0.51 8.67 3.25
N PRO A 227 -1.85 8.57 3.34
CA PRO A 227 -2.65 9.47 4.15
C PRO A 227 -2.18 9.56 5.60
N ALA A 228 -2.33 10.75 6.19
CA ALA A 228 -2.04 10.92 7.61
C ALA A 228 -3.13 10.26 8.45
N ALA A 229 -2.72 9.61 9.54
CA ALA A 229 -3.66 8.97 10.46
C ALA A 229 -4.52 10.02 11.19
N LEU A 230 -5.83 9.77 11.26
CA LEU A 230 -6.73 10.53 12.13
C LEU A 230 -6.64 10.01 13.58
N PRO A 231 -6.44 10.88 14.59
CA PRO A 231 -6.44 10.47 15.98
C PRO A 231 -7.74 9.74 16.36
N GLY A 232 -7.63 8.57 16.98
CA GLY A 232 -8.78 7.79 17.46
C GLY A 232 -9.65 7.17 16.36
N TYR A 233 -9.30 7.31 15.08
CA TYR A 233 -9.95 6.62 13.98
C TYR A 233 -9.15 5.36 13.63
N GLY A 234 -9.81 4.21 13.52
CA GLY A 234 -9.15 2.97 13.10
C GLY A 234 -8.54 3.13 11.70
N LEU A 235 -7.33 2.62 11.49
CA LEU A 235 -6.63 2.66 10.21
C LEU A 235 -7.32 1.69 9.22
N GLY A 236 -8.44 2.11 8.63
CA GLY A 236 -9.14 1.42 7.55
C GLY A 236 -8.73 1.92 6.17
N MET A 237 -7.46 2.24 5.97
CA MET A 237 -6.93 2.72 4.69
C MET A 237 -6.19 1.60 3.98
N ASP A 238 -6.44 1.46 2.68
CA ASP A 238 -5.80 0.45 1.86
C ASP A 238 -4.32 0.76 1.71
N ALA A 239 -3.48 -0.27 1.69
CA ALA A 239 -2.06 -0.09 1.42
C ALA A 239 -1.88 0.30 -0.05
N LEU A 240 -1.02 1.29 -0.31
CA LEU A 240 -0.57 1.60 -1.66
C LEU A 240 0.35 0.48 -2.15
N SER A 241 0.27 0.14 -3.43
CA SER A 241 1.05 -0.95 -4.01
C SER A 241 1.65 -0.54 -5.34
N PHE A 242 2.98 -0.63 -5.44
CA PHE A 242 3.75 -0.35 -6.65
C PHE A 242 4.34 -1.65 -7.18
N THR A 243 4.22 -1.89 -8.49
CA THR A 243 4.74 -3.11 -9.11
C THR A 243 5.96 -2.77 -9.97
N LEU A 244 7.10 -3.38 -9.62
CA LEU A 244 8.39 -3.17 -10.26
C LEU A 244 8.91 -4.52 -10.78
N ASP A 245 8.47 -4.87 -11.98
CA ASP A 245 8.81 -6.12 -12.65
C ASP A 245 8.49 -7.36 -11.79
N THR A 246 9.49 -8.07 -11.25
CA THR A 246 9.32 -9.25 -10.37
C THR A 246 9.12 -8.91 -8.90
N SER A 247 9.06 -7.62 -8.56
CA SER A 247 8.93 -7.13 -7.18
C SER A 247 7.71 -6.23 -7.01
N GLN A 248 7.23 -6.12 -5.77
CA GLN A 248 6.12 -5.26 -5.40
C GLN A 248 6.46 -4.53 -4.10
N VAL A 249 6.31 -3.20 -4.07
CA VAL A 249 6.46 -2.41 -2.85
C VAL A 249 5.08 -2.06 -2.33
N ARG A 250 4.77 -2.47 -1.10
CA ARG A 250 3.53 -2.09 -0.43
C ARG A 250 3.81 -1.06 0.66
N VAL A 251 3.02 -0.01 0.69
CA VAL A 251 3.16 1.10 1.63
C VAL A 251 1.90 1.27 2.45
N ASP A 252 2.06 1.31 3.76
CA ASP A 252 0.99 1.54 4.72
C ASP A 252 1.34 2.66 5.72
N ALA A 253 0.49 2.85 6.73
CA ALA A 253 0.67 3.86 7.77
C ALA A 253 1.96 3.70 8.59
N ARG A 254 2.57 2.51 8.60
CA ARG A 254 3.78 2.18 9.37
C ARG A 254 5.03 2.29 8.52
N GLY A 255 4.97 1.92 7.24
CA GLY A 255 6.16 1.88 6.41
C GLY A 255 5.95 1.28 5.03
N ALA A 256 7.08 1.01 4.37
CA ALA A 256 7.17 0.40 3.06
C ALA A 256 7.89 -0.95 3.16
N VAL A 257 7.22 -2.00 2.66
CA VAL A 257 7.73 -3.38 2.64
C VAL A 257 7.85 -3.85 1.20
N LEU A 258 9.00 -4.42 0.88
CA LEU A 258 9.27 -5.08 -0.38
C LEU A 258 8.70 -6.50 -0.35
N TYR A 259 8.02 -6.89 -1.40
CA TYR A 259 7.52 -8.22 -1.67
C TYR A 259 8.16 -8.73 -2.96
N ARG A 260 8.50 -10.02 -2.99
CA ARG A 260 9.09 -10.68 -4.15
C ARG A 260 8.45 -12.04 -4.37
N GLU A 261 8.51 -12.50 -5.61
CA GLU A 261 8.14 -13.87 -5.93
C GLU A 261 9.13 -14.86 -5.30
N ALA A 262 8.58 -15.87 -4.63
CA ALA A 262 9.32 -16.95 -4.01
C ALA A 262 8.74 -18.28 -4.46
N GLN A 263 9.63 -19.26 -4.68
CA GLN A 263 9.23 -20.64 -4.82
C GLN A 263 8.95 -21.23 -3.44
N THR A 264 7.74 -21.73 -3.24
CA THR A 264 7.33 -22.45 -2.03
C THR A 264 6.98 -23.90 -2.37
N ALA A 265 6.75 -24.73 -1.35
CA ALA A 265 6.30 -26.11 -1.52
C ALA A 265 4.96 -26.22 -2.29
N GLN A 266 4.13 -25.18 -2.27
CA GLN A 266 2.83 -25.14 -2.93
C GLN A 266 2.87 -24.49 -4.33
N GLY A 267 4.05 -24.08 -4.80
CA GLY A 267 4.22 -23.33 -6.04
C GLY A 267 4.79 -21.93 -5.81
N ARG A 268 4.66 -21.07 -6.81
CA ARG A 268 5.15 -19.68 -6.71
C ARG A 268 4.17 -18.81 -5.95
N SER A 269 4.67 -18.00 -5.02
CA SER A 269 3.88 -17.07 -4.24
C SER A 269 4.65 -15.77 -4.00
N VAL A 270 3.93 -14.66 -3.79
CA VAL A 270 4.53 -13.37 -3.46
C VAL A 270 4.61 -13.25 -1.94
N LEU A 271 5.83 -13.20 -1.40
CA LEU A 271 6.10 -13.13 0.03
C LEU A 271 6.79 -11.81 0.40
N PRO A 272 6.58 -11.28 1.62
CA PRO A 272 7.34 -10.14 2.09
C PRO A 272 8.82 -10.53 2.19
N HIS A 273 9.68 -9.70 1.63
CA HIS A 273 11.11 -9.95 1.55
C HIS A 273 11.88 -9.10 2.58
N SER A 274 11.64 -7.79 2.60
CA SER A 274 12.40 -6.87 3.45
C SER A 274 11.68 -5.55 3.67
N VAL A 275 11.95 -4.89 4.80
CA VAL A 275 11.49 -3.51 5.05
C VAL A 275 12.43 -2.53 4.35
N ILE A 276 11.88 -1.60 3.56
CA ILE A 276 12.67 -0.56 2.89
C ILE A 276 12.76 0.69 3.77
N ALA A 277 11.62 1.12 4.32
CA ALA A 277 11.53 2.33 5.13
C ALA A 277 10.35 2.25 6.11
N GLY A 278 10.40 3.06 7.17
CA GLY A 278 9.30 3.21 8.13
C GLY A 278 9.16 4.63 8.64
N VAL A 279 7.98 4.94 9.17
CA VAL A 279 7.67 6.27 9.74
C VAL A 279 8.43 6.56 11.04
N SER A 280 8.95 5.51 11.70
CA SER A 280 9.80 5.59 12.88
C SER A 280 10.74 4.38 12.96
N LYS A 281 11.82 4.45 13.76
CA LYS A 281 12.67 3.28 14.03
C LYS A 281 11.88 2.11 14.64
N GLN A 282 10.89 2.42 15.47
CA GLN A 282 10.03 1.41 16.09
C GLN A 282 9.14 0.73 15.06
N ALA A 283 8.55 1.51 14.15
CA ALA A 283 7.74 0.97 13.05
C ALA A 283 8.57 0.05 12.14
N VAL A 284 9.84 0.41 11.84
CA VAL A 284 10.75 -0.46 11.09
C VAL A 284 10.95 -1.81 11.81
N LYS A 285 11.21 -1.80 13.12
CA LYS A 285 11.39 -3.04 13.90
C LYS A 285 10.12 -3.90 13.91
N GLU A 286 8.96 -3.30 14.08
CA GLU A 286 7.68 -4.00 14.08
C GLU A 286 7.35 -4.60 12.72
N LEU A 287 7.59 -3.86 11.65
CA LEU A 287 7.44 -4.36 10.28
C LEU A 287 8.41 -5.52 10.03
N GLN A 288 9.69 -5.38 10.43
CA GLN A 288 10.68 -6.42 10.24
C GLN A 288 10.32 -7.70 10.99
N ALA A 289 9.90 -7.59 12.26
CA ALA A 289 9.42 -8.73 13.04
C ALA A 289 8.22 -9.43 12.37
N GLY A 290 7.32 -8.65 11.73
CA GLY A 290 6.22 -9.19 10.95
C GLY A 290 6.66 -9.91 9.67
N VAL A 291 7.69 -9.39 8.98
CA VAL A 291 8.32 -10.07 7.83
C VAL A 291 8.95 -11.38 8.27
N ASP A 292 9.80 -11.34 9.30
CA ASP A 292 10.53 -12.50 9.83
C ASP A 292 9.54 -13.59 10.27
N SER A 293 8.52 -13.22 11.07
CA SER A 293 7.49 -14.15 11.51
C SER A 293 6.76 -14.83 10.34
N ARG A 294 6.57 -14.14 9.22
CA ARG A 294 5.88 -14.72 8.06
C ARG A 294 6.80 -15.67 7.29
N LEU A 295 8.07 -15.31 7.16
CA LEU A 295 9.09 -16.11 6.48
C LEU A 295 9.48 -17.37 7.25
N ASP A 296 9.51 -17.30 8.59
CA ASP A 296 9.80 -18.46 9.46
C ASP A 296 8.74 -19.57 9.33
N ASN A 297 7.50 -19.21 8.99
CA ASN A 297 6.38 -20.15 8.90
C ASN A 297 6.16 -20.72 7.49
N VAL A 298 6.91 -20.26 6.48
CA VAL A 298 6.72 -20.66 5.09
C VAL A 298 8.06 -21.05 4.49
N PRO A 299 8.33 -22.34 4.19
CA PRO A 299 9.50 -22.74 3.43
C PRO A 299 9.48 -22.05 2.05
N HIS A 300 10.49 -21.22 1.79
CA HIS A 300 10.54 -20.36 0.62
C HIS A 300 11.97 -20.26 0.07
N ASN A 301 12.05 -19.99 -1.23
CA ASN A 301 13.29 -19.60 -1.90
C ASN A 301 12.98 -18.43 -2.84
N PHE A 302 13.55 -17.27 -2.56
CA PHE A 302 13.39 -16.10 -3.42
C PHE A 302 14.21 -16.28 -4.70
N ALA A 303 13.66 -15.87 -5.83
CA ALA A 303 14.49 -15.69 -7.02
C ALA A 303 15.37 -14.44 -6.77
N GLU A 304 16.64 -14.63 -6.41
CA GLU A 304 17.56 -13.50 -6.32
C GLU A 304 17.75 -12.89 -7.71
N ALA A 305 17.54 -11.57 -7.80
CA ALA A 305 17.89 -10.80 -8.98
C ALA A 305 19.43 -10.72 -9.08
N GLY A 306 20.02 -11.75 -9.70
CA GLY A 306 21.42 -11.78 -10.11
C GLY A 306 22.35 -12.59 -9.22
N ILE A 307 22.25 -13.92 -9.26
CA ILE A 307 23.38 -14.88 -9.18
C ILE A 307 22.93 -16.19 -9.86
N GLY A 308 23.62 -16.55 -10.95
CA GLY A 308 23.87 -17.96 -11.29
C GLY A 308 22.78 -18.75 -12.03
N ASP A 309 22.59 -18.49 -13.32
CA ASP A 309 22.18 -19.51 -14.31
C ASP A 309 23.31 -20.55 -14.54
N SER A 310 23.93 -21.05 -13.47
CA SER A 310 24.88 -22.16 -13.57
C SER A 310 24.12 -23.48 -13.42
N THR A 311 24.26 -24.33 -14.43
CA THR A 311 23.73 -25.70 -14.49
C THR A 311 24.18 -26.58 -13.32
N LEU A 312 25.21 -26.16 -12.56
CA LEU A 312 25.71 -26.80 -11.34
C LEU A 312 24.84 -26.56 -10.10
N GLU A 313 24.15 -25.43 -10.00
CA GLU A 313 23.16 -25.23 -8.93
C GLU A 313 21.85 -25.94 -9.25
N GLN A 314 21.43 -25.97 -10.52
CA GLN A 314 20.28 -26.74 -10.95
C GLN A 314 20.49 -28.26 -10.76
N SER A 315 21.73 -28.77 -10.89
CA SER A 315 22.04 -30.18 -10.62
C SER A 315 22.08 -30.50 -9.12
N ARG A 316 22.56 -29.59 -8.26
CA ARG A 316 22.43 -29.73 -6.79
C ARG A 316 20.96 -29.70 -6.33
N ARG A 317 20.09 -28.94 -7.01
CA ARG A 317 18.63 -28.91 -6.77
C ARG A 317 17.94 -30.26 -7.05
N TYR A 318 18.44 -31.07 -7.99
CA TYR A 318 17.85 -32.39 -8.27
C TYR A 318 18.25 -33.46 -7.23
N VAL A 319 19.44 -33.34 -6.64
CA VAL A 319 19.98 -34.35 -5.71
C VAL A 319 19.35 -34.25 -4.31
N GLN A 320 18.87 -33.07 -3.89
CA GLN A 320 18.24 -32.91 -2.57
C GLN A 320 16.69 -32.93 -2.61
N GLY A 321 16.07 -32.85 -3.79
CA GLY A 321 14.62 -32.59 -3.91
C GLY A 321 13.69 -33.78 -4.16
N ASN A 322 14.19 -34.97 -4.55
CA ASN A 322 13.30 -36.11 -4.87
C ASN A 322 13.93 -37.47 -4.53
N GLY A 323 13.54 -38.03 -3.37
CA GLY A 323 13.38 -39.47 -3.13
C GLY A 323 14.64 -40.34 -3.04
N GLY A 324 14.80 -41.02 -1.90
CA GLY A 324 15.96 -41.87 -1.63
C GLY A 324 16.11 -43.08 -2.56
N LEU A 325 17.34 -43.57 -2.65
CA LEU A 325 17.66 -44.88 -3.20
C LEU A 325 18.36 -45.70 -2.11
N ASN A 326 17.63 -46.67 -1.56
CA ASN A 326 18.22 -47.87 -1.00
C ASN A 326 19.11 -48.51 -2.08
N MET A 327 20.42 -48.56 -1.85
CA MET A 327 21.29 -49.56 -2.45
C MET A 327 22.09 -50.26 -1.36
N LEU A 328 21.63 -51.48 -1.06
CA LEU A 328 22.46 -52.69 -1.00
C LEU A 328 23.62 -52.70 0.02
N GLU A 329 23.31 -53.10 1.26
CA GLU A 329 24.21 -53.99 2.01
C GLU A 329 23.51 -55.34 2.21
N PHE A 330 23.57 -56.18 1.18
CA PHE A 330 23.52 -57.63 1.33
C PHE A 330 24.89 -58.17 0.93
N SER A 331 25.77 -58.36 1.92
CA SER A 331 26.70 -59.49 2.02
C SER A 331 27.79 -59.21 3.06
N LYS A 332 27.59 -59.73 4.28
CA LYS A 332 28.61 -60.53 4.97
C LYS A 332 27.99 -61.29 6.14
N ARG A 333 27.53 -62.51 5.84
CA ARG A 333 27.86 -63.66 6.69
C ARG A 333 29.33 -63.97 6.46
N MET A 334 30.18 -63.64 7.42
CA MET A 334 31.37 -64.42 7.83
C MET A 334 31.94 -63.74 9.06
N GLY A 335 31.77 -64.38 10.22
CA GLY A 335 32.18 -63.92 11.55
C GLY A 335 31.05 -64.10 12.54
#